data_AF-A0A7C4EI68-F1
#
_entry.id   AF-A0A7C4EI68-F1
#
_cell.length_a   1.000
_cell.length_b   1.000
_cell.length_c   1.000
_cell.angle_alpha   90.00
_cell.angle_beta   90.00
_cell.angle_gamma   90.00
#
_symmetry.space_group_name_H-M   'P 1'
#
loop_
_entity.id
_entity.type
_entity.pdbx_description
1 polymer ?
#
loop_
_entity_poly.entity_id
_entity_poly.type
_entity_poly.pdbx_seq_one_letter_code
_entity_poly.pdbx_strand_id
1 'polypeptide(L)'
;MAGPVCIADGVMARSWLGRIESVARRVLSEAGDDTGVGPVSIAALLDGASVCFIIPRDGNADGPIGIRDRFLIYSITKTFIAAAVLRLAGQGGLDADAPVSHWLPDVPNARLFTPRHLMSHTSGLPDYGGLEAYHRAVLAGEPAWTPERYFSETNSDRLLFRPGEGWAYSNIGYMVLRLLLEKLTGASFADAMDGLVFKPFGLSDTFVAGDADLASMAFGPGPWFGEGAETAVARRYSAGWVAHGVAASTARDVARFF
;
A
#
# COMPACT_ATOMS: atom_id res chain seq x y z
N MET A 1 -20.86 -16.31 17.13
CA MET A 1 -21.46 -14.97 17.35
C MET A 1 -21.26 -14.15 16.08
N ALA A 2 -22.27 -13.44 15.59
CA ALA A 2 -22.11 -12.55 14.44
C ALA A 2 -21.11 -11.44 14.81
N GLY A 3 -20.08 -11.23 13.99
CA GLY A 3 -19.08 -10.17 14.20
C GLY A 3 -19.67 -8.77 14.02
N PRO A 4 -18.91 -7.70 14.32
CA PRO A 4 -19.35 -6.35 14.00
C PRO A 4 -19.60 -6.20 12.49
N VAL A 5 -20.78 -5.69 12.12
CA VAL A 5 -21.20 -5.49 10.72
C VAL A 5 -21.53 -4.01 10.51
N CYS A 6 -21.14 -3.46 9.37
CA CYS A 6 -21.75 -2.22 8.89
C CYS A 6 -22.40 -2.45 7.52
N ILE A 7 -23.68 -2.14 7.43
CA ILE A 7 -24.48 -2.22 6.21
C ILE A 7 -24.96 -0.80 5.93
N ALA A 8 -24.56 -0.22 4.79
CA ALA A 8 -25.23 0.98 4.30
C ALA A 8 -26.65 0.61 3.82
N ASP A 9 -27.66 1.43 4.13
CA ASP A 9 -29.06 1.08 3.95
C ASP A 9 -29.41 0.60 2.53
N GLY A 10 -29.76 -0.69 2.42
CA GLY A 10 -30.24 -1.33 1.19
C GLY A 10 -30.71 -2.75 1.47
N VAL A 11 -31.95 -3.08 1.08
CA VAL A 11 -32.56 -4.41 1.32
C VAL A 11 -31.73 -5.52 0.66
N MET A 12 -31.17 -5.24 -0.53
CA MET A 12 -30.31 -6.17 -1.27
C MET A 12 -29.00 -6.46 -0.54
N ALA A 13 -28.32 -5.45 0.01
CA ALA A 13 -27.06 -5.59 0.73
C ALA A 13 -27.20 -6.53 1.97
N ARG A 14 -28.34 -6.45 2.68
CA ARG A 14 -28.64 -7.36 3.80
C ARG A 14 -28.81 -8.81 3.35
N SER A 15 -29.44 -9.03 2.19
CA SER A 15 -29.67 -10.37 1.64
C SER A 15 -28.37 -11.06 1.18
N TRP A 16 -27.41 -10.29 0.71
CA TRP A 16 -26.12 -10.78 0.23
C TRP A 16 -25.10 -10.98 1.34
N LEU A 17 -25.18 -10.22 2.45
CA LEU A 17 -24.26 -10.32 3.57
C LEU A 17 -24.05 -11.76 4.03
N GLY A 18 -25.13 -12.51 4.31
CA GLY A 18 -25.02 -13.90 4.77
C GLY A 18 -24.37 -14.83 3.74
N ARG A 19 -24.56 -14.57 2.45
CA ARG A 19 -23.95 -15.35 1.36
C ARG A 19 -22.45 -15.05 1.24
N ILE A 20 -22.08 -13.77 1.26
CA ILE A 20 -20.69 -13.32 1.18
C ILE A 20 -19.91 -13.81 2.39
N GLU A 21 -20.49 -13.66 3.59
CA GLU A 21 -19.89 -14.15 4.83
C GLU A 21 -19.71 -15.67 4.79
N SER A 22 -20.72 -16.42 4.32
CA SER A 22 -20.63 -17.88 4.21
C SER A 22 -19.51 -18.33 3.25
N VAL A 23 -19.38 -17.68 2.08
CA VAL A 23 -18.31 -17.98 1.12
C VAL A 23 -16.95 -17.63 1.71
N ALA A 24 -16.81 -16.44 2.30
CA ALA A 24 -15.55 -16.02 2.89
C ALA A 24 -15.09 -16.92 4.05
N ARG A 25 -16.03 -17.34 4.92
CA ARG A 25 -15.75 -18.30 5.99
C ARG A 25 -15.31 -19.65 5.45
N ARG A 26 -15.96 -20.14 4.38
CA ARG A 26 -15.57 -21.39 3.74
C ARG A 26 -14.15 -21.33 3.17
N VAL A 27 -13.83 -20.30 2.39
CA VAL A 27 -12.49 -20.10 1.82
C VAL A 27 -11.43 -20.05 2.92
N LEU A 28 -11.69 -19.33 4.01
CA LEU A 28 -10.75 -19.25 5.13
C LEU A 28 -10.63 -20.56 5.90
N SER A 29 -11.70 -21.35 6.03
CA SER A 29 -11.64 -22.68 6.66
C SER A 29 -10.85 -23.68 5.82
N GLU A 30 -10.93 -23.60 4.49
CA GLU A 30 -10.17 -24.46 3.56
C GLU A 30 -8.67 -24.14 3.60
N ALA A 31 -8.30 -22.90 3.93
CA ALA A 31 -6.91 -22.52 4.13
C ALA A 31 -6.28 -23.21 5.36
N GLY A 32 -7.07 -23.59 6.37
CA GLY A 32 -6.58 -24.18 7.62
C GLY A 32 -5.98 -23.17 8.60
N ASP A 33 -5.82 -23.56 9.86
CA ASP A 33 -5.27 -22.70 10.93
C ASP A 33 -3.74 -22.57 10.89
N ASP A 34 -3.06 -23.51 10.23
CA ASP A 34 -1.59 -23.51 10.04
C ASP A 34 -1.09 -22.48 9.02
N THR A 35 -1.99 -21.65 8.46
CA THR A 35 -1.62 -20.62 7.48
C THR A 35 -0.93 -19.41 8.09
N GLY A 36 -0.99 -19.25 9.42
CA GLY A 36 -0.54 -18.04 10.10
C GLY A 36 -1.38 -16.81 9.76
N VAL A 37 -2.57 -16.98 9.18
CA VAL A 37 -3.49 -15.88 8.85
C VAL A 37 -4.28 -15.52 10.10
N GLY A 38 -4.03 -14.32 10.64
CA GLY A 38 -4.80 -13.75 11.73
C GLY A 38 -6.23 -13.34 11.33
N PRO A 39 -6.94 -12.56 12.17
CA PRO A 39 -8.27 -12.06 11.86
C PRO A 39 -8.33 -11.30 10.51
N VAL A 40 -9.44 -11.45 9.79
CA VAL A 40 -9.62 -10.85 8.46
C VAL A 40 -10.77 -9.85 8.47
N SER A 41 -10.51 -8.64 7.99
CA SER A 41 -11.54 -7.62 7.70
C SER A 41 -11.93 -7.68 6.23
N ILE A 42 -13.23 -7.81 5.96
CA ILE A 42 -13.76 -7.94 4.59
C ILE A 42 -14.78 -6.83 4.34
N ALA A 43 -14.66 -6.20 3.17
CA ALA A 43 -15.66 -5.28 2.65
C ALA A 43 -16.00 -5.61 1.21
N ALA A 44 -17.28 -5.42 0.85
CA ALA A 44 -17.78 -5.51 -0.52
C ALA A 44 -18.69 -4.32 -0.79
N LEU A 45 -18.66 -3.82 -2.03
CA LEU A 45 -19.62 -2.86 -2.55
C LEU A 45 -20.59 -3.57 -3.48
N LEU A 46 -21.88 -3.44 -3.18
CA LEU A 46 -22.98 -4.03 -3.93
C LEU A 46 -23.97 -2.92 -4.25
N ASP A 47 -24.16 -2.61 -5.53
CA ASP A 47 -25.12 -1.59 -6.00
C ASP A 47 -24.98 -0.24 -5.26
N GLY A 48 -23.75 0.19 -5.00
CA GLY A 48 -23.44 1.44 -4.27
C GLY A 48 -23.57 1.36 -2.74
N ALA A 49 -24.02 0.23 -2.18
CA ALA A 49 -24.05 -0.02 -0.74
C ALA A 49 -22.81 -0.82 -0.29
N SER A 50 -22.24 -0.46 0.86
CA SER A 50 -21.14 -1.22 1.47
C SER A 50 -21.66 -2.26 2.46
N VAL A 51 -21.09 -3.46 2.37
CA VAL A 51 -21.22 -4.54 3.34
C VAL A 51 -19.82 -4.79 3.90
N CYS A 52 -19.65 -4.67 5.22
CA CYS A 52 -18.37 -4.92 5.88
C CYS A 52 -18.58 -5.83 7.09
N PHE A 53 -17.70 -6.81 7.28
CA PHE A 53 -17.72 -7.72 8.43
C PHE A 53 -16.31 -8.23 8.75
N ILE A 54 -16.14 -8.72 9.99
CA ILE A 54 -14.91 -9.36 10.46
C ILE A 54 -15.10 -10.87 10.50
N ILE A 55 -14.11 -11.60 9.99
CA ILE A 55 -13.94 -13.02 10.28
C ILE A 55 -12.86 -13.14 11.36
N PRO A 56 -13.25 -13.44 12.62
CA PRO A 56 -12.28 -13.65 13.68
C PRO A 56 -11.48 -14.93 13.40
N ARG A 57 -10.18 -14.88 13.71
CA ARG A 57 -9.28 -16.03 13.75
C ARG A 57 -8.32 -15.87 14.93
N ASP A 58 -7.80 -16.97 15.44
CA ASP A 58 -6.76 -16.93 16.46
C ASP A 58 -5.45 -16.41 15.83
N GLY A 59 -4.60 -15.74 16.63
CA GLY A 59 -3.29 -15.25 16.17
C GLY A 59 -3.14 -13.73 15.98
N ASN A 60 -4.09 -12.90 16.44
CA ASN A 60 -3.77 -11.47 16.62
C ASN A 60 -3.06 -11.26 17.96
N ALA A 61 -1.82 -10.77 17.90
CA ALA A 61 -1.04 -10.41 19.08
C ALA A 61 -1.70 -9.31 19.94
N ASP A 62 -2.57 -8.47 19.34
CA ASP A 62 -3.12 -7.26 19.96
C ASP A 62 -4.66 -7.30 20.19
N GLY A 63 -5.31 -8.47 20.08
CA GLY A 63 -6.74 -8.66 20.42
C GLY A 63 -7.70 -8.73 19.21
N PRO A 64 -9.03 -8.66 19.40
CA PRO A 64 -9.98 -8.78 18.29
C PRO A 64 -9.92 -7.56 17.37
N ILE A 65 -9.95 -7.75 16.05
CA ILE A 65 -10.05 -6.64 15.08
C ILE A 65 -11.50 -6.16 14.89
N GLY A 66 -11.67 -4.88 14.59
CA GLY A 66 -12.92 -4.23 14.23
C GLY A 66 -13.00 -3.81 12.76
N ILE A 67 -14.22 -3.58 12.26
CA ILE A 67 -14.46 -3.13 10.87
C ILE A 67 -13.91 -1.74 10.54
N ARG A 68 -13.51 -0.97 11.55
CA ARG A 68 -12.87 0.35 11.41
C ARG A 68 -11.36 0.30 11.66
N ASP A 69 -10.82 -0.88 11.95
CA ASP A 69 -9.39 -1.02 12.14
C ASP A 69 -8.67 -0.77 10.82
N ARG A 70 -7.50 -0.16 10.94
CA ARG A 70 -6.69 0.25 9.81
C ARG A 70 -5.49 -0.66 9.69
N PHE A 71 -5.21 -1.02 8.45
CA PHE A 71 -4.09 -1.87 8.08
C PHE A 71 -3.11 -1.06 7.25
N LEU A 72 -1.82 -1.32 7.38
CA LEU A 72 -0.89 -0.97 6.31
C LEU A 72 -1.30 -1.78 5.08
N ILE A 73 -1.69 -1.08 4.01
CA ILE A 73 -2.15 -1.73 2.78
C ILE A 73 -1.02 -1.91 1.76
N TYR A 74 0.22 -1.58 2.16
CA TYR A 74 1.46 -1.83 1.42
C TYR A 74 1.33 -1.51 -0.08
N SER A 75 1.54 -2.49 -0.96
CA SER A 75 1.54 -2.28 -2.41
C SER A 75 0.19 -1.88 -3.01
N ILE A 76 -0.92 -1.96 -2.27
CA ILE A 76 -2.18 -1.32 -2.70
C ILE A 76 -1.99 0.20 -2.77
N THR A 77 -1.14 0.80 -1.94
CA THR A 77 -0.80 2.24 -1.98
C THR A 77 -0.39 2.72 -3.38
N LYS A 78 0.19 1.84 -4.21
CA LYS A 78 0.57 2.14 -5.59
C LYS A 78 -0.61 2.53 -6.49
N THR A 79 -1.79 1.96 -6.26
CA THR A 79 -2.97 2.34 -7.05
C THR A 79 -3.40 3.77 -6.73
N PHE A 80 -3.30 4.19 -5.47
CA PHE A 80 -3.52 5.58 -5.08
C PHE A 80 -2.47 6.52 -5.69
N ILE A 81 -1.17 6.15 -5.62
CA ILE A 81 -0.10 6.96 -6.23
C ILE A 81 -0.33 7.13 -7.74
N ALA A 82 -0.69 6.06 -8.44
CA ALA A 82 -1.00 6.12 -9.87
C ALA A 82 -2.20 7.05 -10.14
N ALA A 83 -3.27 6.97 -9.33
CA ALA A 83 -4.40 7.88 -9.45
C ALA A 83 -4.02 9.34 -9.21
N ALA A 84 -3.16 9.64 -8.23
CA ALA A 84 -2.66 10.99 -8.00
C ALA A 84 -1.91 11.55 -9.21
N VAL A 85 -1.01 10.75 -9.80
CA VAL A 85 -0.26 11.11 -11.01
C VAL A 85 -1.20 11.33 -12.20
N LEU A 86 -2.15 10.43 -12.43
CA LEU A 86 -3.14 10.55 -13.51
C LEU A 86 -4.04 11.77 -13.34
N ARG A 87 -4.41 12.15 -12.11
CA ARG A 87 -5.19 13.36 -11.83
C ARG A 87 -4.41 14.63 -12.16
N LEU A 88 -3.14 14.71 -11.76
CA LEU A 88 -2.29 15.83 -12.14
C LEU A 88 -2.11 15.90 -13.66
N ALA A 89 -1.91 14.77 -14.32
CA ALA A 89 -1.81 14.71 -15.78
C ALA A 89 -3.09 15.19 -16.47
N GLY A 90 -4.26 14.75 -15.99
CA GLY A 90 -5.57 15.18 -16.50
C GLY A 90 -5.86 16.67 -16.27
N GLN A 91 -5.20 17.29 -15.29
CA GLN A 91 -5.27 18.73 -15.01
C GLN A 91 -4.20 19.55 -15.76
N GLY A 92 -3.37 18.90 -16.60
CA GLY A 92 -2.25 19.55 -17.28
C GLY A 92 -1.05 19.86 -16.39
N GLY A 93 -1.00 19.32 -15.17
CA GLY A 93 0.09 19.52 -14.21
C GLY A 93 1.36 18.73 -14.54
N LEU A 94 1.26 17.67 -15.35
CA LEU A 94 2.40 16.93 -15.90
C LEU A 94 2.02 16.22 -17.21
N ASP A 95 3.01 15.94 -18.05
CA ASP A 95 2.87 15.04 -19.20
C ASP A 95 3.40 13.65 -18.82
N ALA A 96 2.52 12.65 -18.80
CA ALA A 96 2.88 11.30 -18.38
C ALA A 96 3.85 10.60 -19.34
N ASP A 97 4.04 11.15 -20.53
CA ASP A 97 4.94 10.65 -21.59
C ASP A 97 6.23 11.48 -21.72
N ALA A 98 6.37 12.58 -20.98
CA ALA A 98 7.64 13.31 -20.95
C ALA A 98 8.67 12.60 -20.04
N PRO A 99 9.97 12.74 -20.32
CA PRO A 99 11.03 12.18 -19.48
C PRO A 99 10.95 12.72 -18.05
N VAL A 100 11.14 11.85 -17.06
CA VAL A 100 11.12 12.22 -15.63
C VAL A 100 12.16 13.30 -15.31
N SER A 101 13.26 13.37 -16.06
CA SER A 101 14.31 14.38 -15.89
C SER A 101 13.82 15.83 -16.05
N HIS A 102 12.64 16.06 -16.64
CA HIS A 102 12.04 17.39 -16.68
C HIS A 102 11.76 17.95 -15.26
N TRP A 103 11.46 17.07 -14.30
CA TRP A 103 11.11 17.45 -12.93
C TRP A 103 12.14 17.01 -11.90
N LEU A 104 12.76 15.84 -12.14
CA LEU A 104 13.71 15.20 -11.23
C LEU A 104 15.01 14.84 -11.98
N PRO A 105 15.83 15.83 -12.38
CA PRO A 105 17.03 15.60 -13.20
C PRO A 105 18.10 14.75 -12.51
N ASP A 106 18.12 14.75 -11.17
CA ASP A 106 19.13 14.05 -10.37
C ASP A 106 18.80 12.57 -10.14
N VAL A 107 17.59 12.11 -10.54
CA VAL A 107 17.23 10.69 -10.46
C VAL A 107 18.04 9.90 -11.52
N PRO A 108 18.68 8.77 -11.15
CA PRO A 108 19.42 7.96 -12.09
C PRO A 108 18.58 7.57 -13.32
N ASN A 109 19.14 7.75 -14.51
CA ASN A 109 18.48 7.44 -15.78
C ASN A 109 17.15 8.18 -16.05
N ALA A 110 16.82 9.26 -15.32
CA ALA A 110 15.53 9.96 -15.43
C ALA A 110 15.18 10.48 -16.84
N ARG A 111 16.18 10.63 -17.73
CA ARG A 111 15.96 11.00 -19.14
C ARG A 111 15.44 9.86 -20.01
N LEU A 112 15.50 8.61 -19.53
CA LEU A 112 15.21 7.41 -20.32
C LEU A 112 13.77 6.90 -20.11
N PHE A 113 13.16 7.16 -18.96
CA PHE A 113 11.82 6.69 -18.62
C PHE A 113 10.87 7.85 -18.29
N THR A 114 9.58 7.54 -18.33
CA THR A 114 8.47 8.50 -18.16
C THR A 114 7.63 8.12 -16.95
N PRO A 115 6.78 9.02 -16.41
CA PRO A 115 5.81 8.66 -15.38
C PRO A 115 4.93 7.45 -15.78
N ARG A 116 4.56 7.34 -17.07
CA ARG A 116 3.83 6.16 -17.59
C ARG A 116 4.63 4.88 -17.38
N HIS A 117 5.90 4.84 -17.77
CA HIS A 117 6.77 3.67 -17.58
C HIS A 117 6.91 3.27 -16.11
N LEU A 118 6.93 4.24 -15.19
CA LEU A 118 6.99 3.98 -13.76
C LEU A 118 5.71 3.32 -13.25
N MET A 119 4.54 3.87 -13.60
CA MET A 119 3.23 3.31 -13.21
C MET A 119 2.99 1.91 -13.78
N SER A 120 3.49 1.62 -14.98
CA SER A 120 3.33 0.31 -15.63
C SER A 120 4.41 -0.71 -15.29
N HIS A 121 5.39 -0.38 -14.44
CA HIS A 121 6.54 -1.23 -14.13
C HIS A 121 7.37 -1.62 -15.37
N THR A 122 7.47 -0.72 -16.35
CA THR A 122 8.21 -0.93 -17.60
C THR A 122 9.38 0.05 -17.75
N SER A 123 9.81 0.72 -16.68
CA SER A 123 10.97 1.62 -16.70
C SER A 123 12.32 0.89 -16.71
N GLY A 124 12.34 -0.39 -16.37
CA GLY A 124 13.59 -1.15 -16.18
C GLY A 124 14.33 -0.83 -14.89
N LEU A 125 13.76 -0.02 -13.98
CA LEU A 125 14.36 0.21 -12.66
C LEU A 125 14.34 -1.07 -11.81
N PRO A 126 15.41 -1.37 -11.06
CA PRO A 126 15.48 -2.52 -10.17
C PRO A 126 14.54 -2.38 -8.95
N ASP A 127 14.49 -3.42 -8.13
CA ASP A 127 13.72 -3.45 -6.88
C ASP A 127 14.60 -3.79 -5.68
N TYR A 128 14.24 -3.25 -4.51
CA TYR A 128 14.97 -3.50 -3.26
C TYR A 128 14.39 -4.66 -2.44
N GLY A 129 13.20 -5.15 -2.77
CA GLY A 129 12.44 -6.07 -1.93
C GLY A 129 13.06 -7.46 -1.78
N GLY A 130 14.05 -7.81 -2.60
CA GLY A 130 14.83 -9.04 -2.49
C GLY A 130 16.28 -8.84 -1.99
N LEU A 131 16.66 -7.62 -1.60
CA LEU A 131 18.03 -7.35 -1.14
C LEU A 131 18.23 -7.84 0.30
N GLU A 132 19.23 -8.68 0.51
CA GLU A 132 19.59 -9.15 1.87
C GLU A 132 19.96 -7.97 2.79
N ALA A 133 20.66 -6.96 2.27
CA ALA A 133 21.01 -5.76 3.01
C ALA A 133 19.78 -4.99 3.51
N TYR A 134 18.71 -4.94 2.70
CA TYR A 134 17.44 -4.31 3.09
C TYR A 134 16.80 -5.07 4.25
N HIS A 135 16.64 -6.39 4.11
CA HIS A 135 16.05 -7.21 5.17
C HIS A 135 16.86 -7.15 6.47
N ARG A 136 18.19 -7.17 6.39
CA ARG A 136 19.07 -7.06 7.55
C ARG A 136 18.88 -5.74 8.29
N ALA A 137 18.82 -4.62 7.55
CA ALA A 137 18.64 -3.30 8.15
C ALA A 137 17.25 -3.14 8.79
N VAL A 138 16.20 -3.65 8.16
CA VAL A 138 14.85 -3.72 8.74
C VAL A 138 14.85 -4.50 10.05
N LEU A 139 15.44 -5.70 10.07
CA LEU A 139 15.50 -6.56 11.26
C LEU A 139 16.35 -5.98 12.39
N ALA A 140 17.40 -5.22 12.04
CA ALA A 140 18.24 -4.53 13.00
C ALA A 140 17.58 -3.27 13.59
N GLY A 141 16.40 -2.85 13.09
CA GLY A 141 15.74 -1.62 13.52
C GLY A 141 16.52 -0.36 13.12
N GLU A 142 17.29 -0.42 12.02
CA GLU A 142 17.97 0.76 11.49
C GLU A 142 16.96 1.81 11.00
N PRO A 143 17.35 3.10 10.92
CA PRO A 143 16.58 4.10 10.20
C PRO A 143 16.37 3.68 8.74
N ALA A 144 15.18 3.95 8.22
CA ALA A 144 14.86 3.70 6.82
C ALA A 144 15.84 4.41 5.88
N TRP A 145 16.13 3.76 4.76
CA TRP A 145 17.06 4.29 3.77
C TRP A 145 16.55 5.58 3.12
N THR A 146 17.46 6.49 2.80
CA THR A 146 17.15 7.65 1.96
C THR A 146 16.98 7.22 0.50
N PRO A 147 16.32 8.03 -0.36
CA PRO A 147 16.24 7.73 -1.79
C PRO A 147 17.60 7.44 -2.44
N GLU A 148 18.65 8.18 -2.06
CA GLU A 148 20.00 8.00 -2.58
C GLU A 148 20.58 6.64 -2.21
N ARG A 149 20.35 6.18 -0.97
CA ARG A 149 20.76 4.84 -0.53
C ARG A 149 19.96 3.75 -1.24
N TYR A 150 18.65 3.92 -1.42
CA TYR A 150 17.87 3.00 -2.23
C TYR A 150 18.40 2.89 -3.67
N PHE A 151 18.76 4.02 -4.29
CA PHE A 151 19.34 4.01 -5.62
C PHE A 151 20.71 3.32 -5.67
N SER A 152 21.58 3.53 -4.69
CA SER A 152 22.90 2.89 -4.68
C SER A 152 22.83 1.39 -4.37
N GLU A 153 22.06 0.97 -3.36
CA GLU A 153 21.91 -0.44 -2.96
C GLU A 153 21.28 -1.29 -4.08
N THR A 154 20.45 -0.66 -4.92
CA THR A 154 19.82 -1.34 -6.06
C THR A 154 20.61 -1.23 -7.37
N ASN A 155 21.71 -0.46 -7.41
CA ASN A 155 22.42 -0.10 -8.64
C ASN A 155 21.48 0.47 -9.72
N SER A 156 20.66 1.46 -9.34
CA SER A 156 19.65 2.06 -10.22
C SER A 156 20.22 2.85 -11.41
N ASP A 157 21.54 3.05 -11.47
CA ASP A 157 22.27 3.54 -12.63
C ASP A 157 22.28 2.54 -13.80
N ARG A 158 22.02 1.25 -13.54
CA ARG A 158 21.87 0.21 -14.56
C ARG A 158 20.44 -0.30 -14.64
N LEU A 159 19.74 0.07 -15.71
CA LEU A 159 18.42 -0.48 -16.01
C LEU A 159 18.50 -1.96 -16.38
N LEU A 160 17.51 -2.75 -15.95
CA LEU A 160 17.36 -4.17 -16.27
C LEU A 160 17.07 -4.41 -17.76
N PHE A 161 16.37 -3.47 -18.38
CA PHE A 161 16.02 -3.45 -19.80
C PHE A 161 15.73 -1.99 -20.22
N ARG A 162 15.62 -1.75 -21.52
CA ARG A 162 15.26 -0.42 -22.04
C ARG A 162 13.81 -0.09 -21.70
N PRO A 163 13.49 1.13 -21.25
CA PRO A 163 12.13 1.51 -20.90
C PRO A 163 11.12 1.19 -22.02
N GLY A 164 10.04 0.48 -21.67
CA GLY A 164 9.00 0.01 -22.60
C GLY A 164 9.28 -1.34 -23.28
N GLU A 165 10.49 -1.87 -23.22
CA GLU A 165 10.86 -3.16 -23.86
C GLU A 165 10.70 -4.39 -22.93
N GLY A 166 10.23 -4.19 -21.69
CA GLY A 166 10.09 -5.27 -20.71
C GLY A 166 9.21 -4.88 -19.52
N TRP A 167 9.05 -5.82 -18.59
CA TRP A 167 8.31 -5.63 -17.34
C TRP A 167 9.10 -6.17 -16.16
N ALA A 168 9.25 -5.36 -15.11
CA ALA A 168 9.78 -5.78 -13.83
C ALA A 168 9.16 -4.92 -12.73
N TYR A 169 8.54 -5.58 -11.76
CA TYR A 169 8.02 -4.90 -10.58
C TYR A 169 9.12 -4.08 -9.89
N SER A 170 8.81 -2.83 -9.53
CA SER A 170 9.79 -1.90 -8.97
C SER A 170 9.13 -0.95 -7.96
N ASN A 171 9.48 -1.10 -6.69
CA ASN A 171 9.18 -0.14 -5.65
C ASN A 171 10.01 1.14 -5.82
N ILE A 172 11.21 1.05 -6.38
CA ILE A 172 12.04 2.22 -6.73
C ILE A 172 11.29 3.10 -7.74
N GLY A 173 10.64 2.51 -8.74
CA GLY A 173 9.85 3.27 -9.70
C GLY A 173 8.71 4.07 -9.04
N TYR A 174 8.04 3.49 -8.05
CA TYR A 174 7.01 4.18 -7.29
C TYR A 174 7.56 5.18 -6.26
N MET A 175 8.78 4.99 -5.76
CA MET A 175 9.48 6.01 -4.96
C MET A 175 9.73 7.25 -5.82
N VAL A 176 10.14 7.07 -7.07
CA VAL A 176 10.31 8.19 -8.02
C VAL A 176 8.96 8.90 -8.27
N LEU A 177 7.84 8.18 -8.39
CA LEU A 177 6.51 8.79 -8.51
C LEU A 177 6.12 9.59 -7.26
N ARG A 178 6.43 9.09 -6.06
CA ARG A 178 6.26 9.86 -4.81
C ARG A 178 7.05 11.18 -4.85
N LEU A 179 8.34 11.12 -5.17
CA LEU A 179 9.20 12.31 -5.28
C LEU A 179 8.66 13.30 -6.33
N LEU A 180 8.10 12.79 -7.42
CA LEU A 180 7.49 13.60 -8.47
C LEU A 180 6.23 14.31 -7.96
N LEU A 181 5.38 13.63 -7.19
CA LEU A 181 4.20 14.25 -6.57
C LEU A 181 4.59 15.35 -5.58
N GLU A 182 5.56 15.10 -4.70
CA GLU A 182 6.10 16.10 -3.77
C GLU A 182 6.65 17.31 -4.53
N LYS A 183 7.43 17.08 -5.60
CA LYS A 183 8.00 18.13 -6.46
C LYS A 183 6.94 18.99 -7.15
N LEU A 184 5.91 18.38 -7.71
CA LEU A 184 4.88 19.07 -8.50
C LEU A 184 3.87 19.83 -7.64
N THR A 185 3.56 19.29 -6.46
CA THR A 185 2.60 19.91 -5.53
C THR A 185 3.24 20.90 -4.59
N GLY A 186 4.54 20.76 -4.31
CA GLY A 186 5.23 21.50 -3.25
C GLY A 186 4.78 21.11 -1.83
N ALA A 187 4.00 20.04 -1.70
CA ALA A 187 3.46 19.55 -0.43
C ALA A 187 4.18 18.26 0.02
N SER A 188 3.97 17.86 1.27
CA SER A 188 4.41 16.54 1.72
C SER A 188 3.68 15.44 0.94
N PHE A 189 4.27 14.25 0.84
CA PHE A 189 3.56 13.12 0.19
C PHE A 189 2.21 12.83 0.84
N ALA A 190 2.10 12.95 2.17
CA ALA A 190 0.84 12.78 2.88
C ALA A 190 -0.22 13.79 2.44
N ASP A 191 0.14 15.08 2.38
CA ASP A 191 -0.78 16.15 1.96
C ASP A 191 -1.16 16.04 0.49
N ALA A 192 -0.20 15.67 -0.37
CA ALA A 192 -0.44 15.46 -1.79
C ALA A 192 -1.45 14.32 -2.00
N MET A 193 -1.28 13.20 -1.32
CA MET A 193 -2.20 12.06 -1.40
C MET A 193 -3.58 12.38 -0.84
N ASP A 194 -3.64 13.10 0.29
CA ASP A 194 -4.89 13.52 0.91
C ASP A 194 -5.70 14.45 -0.03
N GLY A 195 -5.04 15.46 -0.60
CA GLY A 195 -5.67 16.44 -1.48
C GLY A 195 -6.01 15.90 -2.88
N LEU A 196 -5.17 15.05 -3.45
CA LEU A 196 -5.38 14.51 -4.80
C LEU A 196 -6.30 13.30 -4.80
N VAL A 197 -6.30 12.47 -3.76
CA VAL A 197 -6.96 11.16 -3.77
C VAL A 197 -7.90 10.95 -2.59
N PHE A 198 -7.43 11.01 -1.34
CA PHE A 198 -8.24 10.52 -0.22
C PHE A 198 -9.51 11.36 0.00
N LYS A 199 -9.40 12.70 0.08
CA LYS A 199 -10.57 13.57 0.21
C LYS A 199 -11.48 13.55 -1.03
N PRO A 200 -10.98 13.70 -2.27
CA PRO A 200 -11.85 13.69 -3.45
C PRO A 200 -12.65 12.40 -3.66
N PHE A 201 -12.15 11.25 -3.20
CA PHE A 201 -12.83 9.96 -3.31
C PHE A 201 -13.64 9.59 -2.05
N GLY A 202 -13.60 10.45 -1.02
CA GLY A 202 -14.32 10.23 0.24
C GLY A 202 -13.78 9.07 1.06
N LEU A 203 -12.46 8.89 1.06
CA LEU A 203 -11.72 7.87 1.79
C LEU A 203 -11.31 8.40 3.18
N SER A 204 -12.29 8.57 4.07
CA SER A 204 -12.13 9.27 5.36
C SER A 204 -11.28 8.52 6.39
N ASP A 205 -11.07 7.22 6.21
CA ASP A 205 -10.27 6.36 7.08
C ASP A 205 -8.94 5.95 6.44
N THR A 206 -8.51 6.69 5.41
CA THR A 206 -7.29 6.44 4.66
C THR A 206 -6.31 7.62 4.76
N PHE A 207 -5.05 7.32 5.07
CA PHE A 207 -3.98 8.32 5.17
C PHE A 207 -2.61 7.70 4.88
N VAL A 208 -1.59 8.51 4.58
CA VAL A 208 -0.20 8.04 4.49
C VAL A 208 0.35 7.88 5.90
N ALA A 209 0.76 6.66 6.26
CA ALA A 209 1.18 6.34 7.61
C ALA A 209 2.65 6.73 7.89
N GLY A 210 2.88 7.25 9.09
CA GLY A 210 4.20 7.38 9.70
C GLY A 210 4.37 6.46 10.91
N ASP A 211 5.55 6.48 11.52
CA ASP A 211 5.89 5.60 12.65
C ASP A 211 4.99 5.82 13.88
N ALA A 212 4.53 7.06 14.09
CA ALA A 212 3.62 7.39 15.18
C ALA A 212 2.23 6.73 15.04
N ASP A 213 1.83 6.36 13.83
CA ASP A 213 0.52 5.77 13.56
C ASP A 213 0.49 4.27 13.81
N LEU A 214 1.66 3.60 13.76
CA LEU A 214 1.76 2.14 13.79
C LEU A 214 1.18 1.53 15.07
N ALA A 215 1.28 2.22 16.20
CA ALA A 215 0.71 1.74 17.47
C ALA A 215 -0.83 1.61 17.45
N SER A 216 -1.51 2.27 16.51
CA SER A 216 -2.97 2.24 16.37
C SER A 216 -3.47 1.29 15.27
N MET A 217 -2.55 0.61 14.59
CA MET A 217 -2.87 -0.24 13.44
C MET A 217 -3.11 -1.68 13.84
N ALA A 218 -3.98 -2.35 13.09
CA ALA A 218 -4.12 -3.80 13.17
C ALA A 218 -2.99 -4.46 12.39
N PHE A 219 -2.18 -5.24 13.11
CA PHE A 219 -1.14 -6.09 12.53
C PHE A 219 -1.49 -7.56 12.73
N GLY A 220 -1.21 -8.36 11.70
CA GLY A 220 -1.14 -9.81 11.85
C GLY A 220 0.21 -10.24 12.46
N PRO A 221 0.36 -11.53 12.78
CA PRO A 221 1.64 -12.07 13.21
C PRO A 221 2.67 -11.91 12.07
N GLY A 222 3.89 -11.52 12.43
CA GLY A 222 4.98 -11.26 11.49
C GLY A 222 6.10 -12.29 11.65
N PRO A 223 6.07 -13.44 10.92
CA PRO A 223 7.07 -14.50 11.08
C PRO A 223 8.49 -14.05 10.72
N TRP A 224 8.60 -12.94 9.99
CA TRP A 224 9.86 -12.32 9.60
C TRP A 224 10.70 -11.79 10.77
N PHE A 225 10.10 -11.56 11.95
CA PHE A 225 10.83 -11.11 13.15
C PHE A 225 11.28 -12.27 14.07
N GLY A 226 11.19 -13.53 13.61
CA GLY A 226 11.75 -14.73 14.27
C GLY A 226 10.71 -15.73 14.79
N GLU A 227 11.11 -17.00 14.94
CA GLU A 227 10.28 -18.06 15.56
C GLU A 227 9.95 -17.72 17.03
N GLY A 228 8.70 -17.93 17.44
CA GLY A 228 8.22 -17.64 18.80
C GLY A 228 7.96 -16.16 19.09
N ALA A 229 8.18 -15.27 18.10
CA ALA A 229 7.87 -13.85 18.19
C ALA A 229 6.59 -13.54 17.41
N GLU A 230 5.43 -13.84 18.00
CA GLU A 230 4.19 -13.10 17.70
C GLU A 230 4.31 -11.66 18.23
N THR A 231 5.37 -10.98 17.85
CA THR A 231 5.65 -9.63 18.31
C THR A 231 4.97 -8.66 17.38
N ALA A 232 4.20 -7.73 17.95
CA ALA A 232 3.54 -6.67 17.21
C ALA A 232 4.54 -5.97 16.29
N VAL A 233 4.34 -6.14 14.97
CA VAL A 233 5.08 -5.44 13.90
C VAL A 233 5.13 -3.94 14.20
N ALA A 234 4.06 -3.39 14.78
CA ALA A 234 3.94 -2.01 15.26
C ALA A 234 5.12 -1.51 16.12
N ARG A 235 5.81 -2.40 16.86
CA ARG A 235 6.88 -2.02 17.80
C ARG A 235 8.29 -2.06 17.21
N ARG A 236 8.47 -2.70 16.07
CA ARG A 236 9.80 -2.91 15.45
C ARG A 236 9.90 -2.40 14.02
N TYR A 237 8.78 -2.29 13.34
CA TYR A 237 8.72 -1.82 11.98
C TYR A 237 8.66 -0.29 11.94
N SER A 238 9.28 0.28 10.91
CA SER A 238 9.11 1.68 10.54
C SER A 238 8.38 1.74 9.21
N ALA A 239 7.38 2.62 9.11
CA ALA A 239 6.66 2.89 7.87
C ALA A 239 7.60 3.41 6.77
N GLY A 240 8.73 4.02 7.15
CA GLY A 240 9.75 4.53 6.23
C GLY A 240 10.43 3.46 5.38
N TRP A 241 10.38 2.18 5.78
CA TRP A 241 10.92 1.07 4.98
C TRP A 241 10.14 0.78 3.70
N VAL A 242 8.97 1.38 3.54
CA VAL A 242 8.26 1.41 2.25
C VAL A 242 8.70 2.66 1.49
N ALA A 243 9.65 2.49 0.55
CA ALA A 243 10.32 3.62 -0.12
C ALA A 243 9.35 4.60 -0.81
N HIS A 244 8.26 4.07 -1.39
CA HIS A 244 7.21 4.86 -2.04
C HIS A 244 6.19 5.47 -1.06
N GLY A 245 6.40 5.32 0.25
CA GLY A 245 5.41 5.57 1.29
C GLY A 245 4.39 4.44 1.38
N VAL A 246 3.69 4.37 2.52
CA VAL A 246 2.66 3.36 2.77
C VAL A 246 1.40 4.03 3.30
N ALA A 247 0.26 3.69 2.72
CA ALA A 247 -1.02 4.11 3.23
C ALA A 247 -1.54 3.15 4.32
N ALA A 248 -2.22 3.72 5.30
CA ALA A 248 -3.14 3.06 6.19
C ALA A 248 -4.54 3.13 5.59
N SER A 249 -5.33 2.06 5.65
CA SER A 249 -6.73 2.11 5.23
C SER A 249 -7.58 1.03 5.90
N THR A 250 -8.89 1.20 5.83
CA THR A 250 -9.86 0.16 6.19
C THR A 250 -10.23 -0.65 4.95
N ALA A 251 -10.72 -1.88 5.14
CA ALA A 251 -11.24 -2.68 4.03
C ALA A 251 -12.34 -1.93 3.24
N ARG A 252 -13.16 -1.13 3.94
CA ARG A 252 -14.22 -0.31 3.34
C ARG A 252 -13.68 0.74 2.39
N ASP A 253 -12.69 1.52 2.82
CA ASP A 253 -12.15 2.60 2.00
C ASP A 253 -11.39 2.06 0.79
N VAL A 254 -10.64 0.96 0.98
CA VAL A 254 -10.03 0.25 -0.15
C VAL A 254 -11.12 -0.17 -1.14
N ALA A 255 -12.18 -0.84 -0.67
CA ALA A 255 -13.28 -1.24 -1.55
C ALA A 255 -13.94 -0.04 -2.25
N ARG A 256 -14.10 1.11 -1.57
CA ARG A 256 -14.65 2.35 -2.14
C ARG A 256 -13.83 2.95 -3.27
N PHE A 257 -12.52 2.74 -3.25
CA PHE A 257 -11.65 3.26 -4.28
C PHE A 257 -11.70 2.45 -5.58
N PHE A 258 -11.92 1.13 -5.49
CA PHE A 258 -12.00 0.21 -6.63
C PHE A 258 -13.42 0.11 -7.19
#